data_AF-A0A3B0W071-F1
#
_entry.id   AF-A0A3B0W071-F1
#
_cell.length_a   1.000
_cell.length_b   1.000
_cell.length_c   1.000
_cell.angle_alpha   90.00
_cell.angle_beta   90.00
_cell.angle_gamma   90.00
#
_symmetry.space_group_name_H-M   'P 1'
#
loop_
_entity.id
_entity.type
_entity.pdbx_description
1 polymer ?
#
loop_
_entity_poly.entity_id
_entity_poly.type
_entity_poly.pdbx_seq_one_letter_code
_entity_poly.pdbx_strand_id
1 'polypeptide(L)'
;MTERKAKVTQEAVSVACLQLIEQKKNVTVNAVIAITGGSFSTVGAMVKEWKEEQAQQTAPVIQMPDTVTSAMQKATAEIWASASTLAGEEVEHIKNEAEEDISKAKTELSEYTGEVTRLESELKAINDKLTHSENRYAVTEKNIADLTTINTALETRLSDRDDELARLQTNYEKLQSELIEIAKMQVQTKESKNKG
;
A
#
# COMPACT_ATOMS: atom_id res chain seq x y z
N MET A 1 -91.12 14.82 -24.38
CA MET A 1 -89.78 14.90 -23.75
C MET A 1 -89.45 13.53 -23.18
N THR A 2 -88.58 12.79 -23.86
CA THR A 2 -88.11 11.47 -23.45
C THR A 2 -86.97 11.65 -22.45
N GLU A 3 -87.27 11.56 -21.15
CA GLU A 3 -86.23 11.44 -20.13
C GLU A 3 -85.48 10.11 -20.33
N ARG A 4 -84.18 10.20 -20.60
CA ARG A 4 -83.27 9.06 -20.57
C ARG A 4 -83.27 8.51 -19.14
N LYS A 5 -83.93 7.36 -18.93
CA LYS A 5 -83.76 6.56 -17.71
C LYS A 5 -82.27 6.27 -17.51
N ALA A 6 -81.75 6.62 -16.34
CA ALA A 6 -80.36 6.38 -15.97
C ALA A 6 -79.98 4.90 -16.21
N LYS A 7 -78.79 4.66 -16.75
CA LYS A 7 -78.27 3.31 -17.01
C LYS A 7 -77.94 2.65 -15.67
N VAL A 8 -78.54 1.50 -15.39
CA VAL A 8 -78.19 0.69 -14.20
C VAL A 8 -76.71 0.31 -14.26
N THR A 9 -76.04 0.35 -13.11
CA THR A 9 -74.61 0.04 -12.95
C THR A 9 -74.41 -1.28 -12.21
N GLN A 10 -73.26 -1.93 -12.45
CA GLN A 10 -72.87 -3.16 -11.76
C GLN A 10 -72.81 -2.98 -10.24
N GLU A 11 -72.25 -1.85 -9.79
CA GLU A 11 -72.17 -1.50 -8.36
C GLU A 11 -73.56 -1.45 -7.68
N ALA A 12 -74.54 -0.82 -8.34
CA ALA A 12 -75.90 -0.74 -7.80
C ALA A 12 -76.55 -2.13 -7.70
N VAL A 13 -76.30 -3.00 -8.68
CA VAL A 13 -76.75 -4.40 -8.68
C VAL A 13 -76.09 -5.19 -7.55
N SER A 14 -74.77 -5.06 -7.36
CA SER A 14 -74.04 -5.70 -6.27
C SER A 14 -74.57 -5.28 -4.89
N VAL A 15 -74.79 -3.98 -4.67
CA VAL A 15 -75.37 -3.45 -3.42
C VAL A 15 -76.78 -4.00 -3.18
N ALA A 16 -77.62 -4.06 -4.22
CA ALA A 16 -78.97 -4.61 -4.11
C ALA A 16 -78.97 -6.13 -3.82
N CYS A 17 -78.04 -6.88 -4.41
CA CYS A 17 -77.83 -8.30 -4.10
C CYS A 17 -77.46 -8.49 -2.62
N LEU A 18 -76.53 -7.67 -2.09
CA LEU A 18 -76.15 -7.69 -0.68
C LEU A 18 -77.31 -7.34 0.27
N GLN A 19 -78.10 -6.32 -0.07
CA GLN A 19 -79.29 -5.95 0.70
C GLN A 19 -80.33 -7.07 0.75
N LEU A 20 -80.53 -7.80 -0.35
CA LEU A 20 -81.45 -8.94 -0.38
C LEU A 20 -80.96 -10.09 0.52
N ILE A 21 -79.65 -10.33 0.56
CA ILE A 21 -79.04 -11.33 1.44
C ILE A 21 -79.18 -10.94 2.91
N GLU A 22 -78.91 -9.68 3.25
CA GLU A 22 -79.07 -9.16 4.62
C GLU A 22 -80.52 -9.29 5.10
N GLN A 23 -81.48 -9.05 4.20
CA GLN A 23 -82.91 -9.23 4.45
C GLN A 23 -83.37 -10.70 4.43
N LYS A 24 -82.46 -11.67 4.26
CA LYS A 24 -82.75 -13.11 4.11
C LYS A 24 -83.74 -13.42 2.98
N LYS A 25 -83.74 -12.62 1.92
CA LYS A 25 -84.56 -12.80 0.71
C LYS A 25 -83.71 -13.42 -0.39
N ASN A 26 -84.37 -14.16 -1.30
CA ASN A 26 -83.70 -14.74 -2.46
C ASN A 26 -83.26 -13.66 -3.44
N VAL A 27 -81.98 -13.69 -3.84
CA VAL A 27 -81.41 -12.82 -4.89
C VAL A 27 -81.89 -13.29 -6.26
N THR A 28 -83.10 -12.85 -6.61
CA THR A 28 -83.71 -13.04 -7.94
C THR A 28 -83.57 -11.78 -8.78
N VAL A 29 -83.46 -11.93 -10.10
CA VAL A 29 -83.32 -10.80 -11.04
C VAL A 29 -84.47 -9.80 -10.86
N ASN A 30 -85.69 -10.28 -10.63
CA ASN A 30 -86.85 -9.41 -10.38
C ASN A 30 -86.75 -8.62 -9.06
N ALA A 31 -86.24 -9.24 -7.99
CA ALA A 31 -86.05 -8.55 -6.71
C ALA A 31 -84.95 -7.47 -6.81
N VAL A 32 -83.91 -7.72 -7.59
CA VAL A 32 -82.83 -6.75 -7.84
C VAL A 32 -83.33 -5.60 -8.72
N ILE A 33 -84.15 -5.87 -9.75
CA ILE A 33 -84.79 -4.84 -10.57
C ILE A 33 -85.74 -3.96 -9.74
N ALA A 34 -86.44 -4.53 -8.76
CA ALA A 34 -87.31 -3.75 -7.88
C ALA A 34 -86.54 -2.72 -7.03
N ILE A 35 -85.23 -2.96 -6.78
CA ILE A 35 -84.36 -2.08 -6.01
C ILE A 35 -83.58 -1.11 -6.92
N THR A 36 -83.07 -1.59 -8.05
CA THR A 36 -82.12 -0.83 -8.90
C THR A 36 -82.75 -0.23 -10.15
N GLY A 37 -83.93 -0.71 -10.56
CA GLY A 37 -84.53 -0.42 -11.86
C GLY A 37 -83.87 -1.20 -13.02
N GLY A 38 -84.16 -0.82 -14.26
CA GLY A 38 -83.56 -1.41 -15.46
C GLY A 38 -84.35 -2.53 -16.13
N SER A 39 -83.84 -3.03 -17.25
CA SER A 39 -84.43 -4.14 -18.00
C SER A 39 -83.94 -5.49 -17.47
N PHE A 40 -84.77 -6.53 -17.61
CA PHE A 40 -84.46 -7.89 -17.18
C PHE A 40 -83.19 -8.45 -17.80
N SER A 41 -82.93 -8.15 -19.08
CA SER A 41 -81.71 -8.59 -19.77
C SER A 41 -80.44 -7.95 -19.22
N THR A 42 -80.48 -6.65 -18.89
CA THR A 42 -79.31 -5.92 -18.39
C THR A 42 -79.01 -6.29 -16.94
N VAL A 43 -80.01 -6.26 -16.06
CA VAL A 43 -79.82 -6.64 -14.65
C VAL A 43 -79.55 -8.14 -14.51
N GLY A 44 -80.14 -8.98 -15.36
CA GLY A 44 -79.89 -10.41 -15.36
C GLY A 44 -78.44 -10.77 -15.65
N ALA A 45 -77.79 -10.08 -16.60
CA ALA A 45 -76.35 -10.24 -16.87
C ALA A 45 -75.50 -9.81 -15.66
N MET A 46 -75.82 -8.65 -15.07
CA MET A 46 -75.11 -8.09 -13.92
C MET A 46 -75.22 -8.95 -12.65
N VAL A 47 -76.42 -9.51 -12.37
CA VAL A 47 -76.65 -10.43 -11.25
C VAL A 47 -75.93 -11.76 -11.47
N LYS A 48 -75.84 -12.23 -12.72
CA LYS A 48 -75.09 -13.44 -13.05
C LYS A 48 -73.59 -13.24 -12.79
N GLU A 49 -73.04 -12.13 -13.28
CA GLU A 49 -71.63 -11.75 -13.04
C GLU A 49 -71.34 -11.63 -11.54
N TRP A 50 -72.20 -10.96 -10.77
CA TRP A 50 -72.07 -10.89 -9.32
C TRP A 50 -72.12 -12.27 -8.65
N LYS A 51 -72.98 -13.19 -9.10
CA LYS A 51 -73.03 -14.58 -8.56
C LYS A 51 -71.75 -15.36 -8.86
N GLU A 52 -71.15 -15.14 -10.03
CA GLU A 52 -69.88 -15.75 -10.43
C GLU A 52 -68.72 -15.19 -9.60
N GLU A 53 -68.68 -13.87 -9.36
CA GLU A 53 -67.71 -13.22 -8.48
C GLU A 53 -67.83 -13.69 -7.02
N GLN A 54 -69.05 -13.80 -6.50
CA GLN A 54 -69.29 -14.35 -5.17
C GLN A 54 -68.86 -15.81 -5.07
N ALA A 55 -69.12 -16.63 -6.09
CA ALA A 55 -68.68 -18.01 -6.10
C ALA A 55 -67.14 -18.13 -6.09
N GLN A 56 -66.42 -17.21 -6.74
CA GLN A 56 -64.95 -17.15 -6.70
C GLN A 56 -64.41 -16.67 -5.35
N GLN A 57 -65.05 -15.65 -4.75
CA GLN A 57 -64.65 -15.12 -3.44
C GLN A 57 -64.94 -16.07 -2.27
N THR A 58 -65.98 -16.91 -2.39
CA THR A 58 -66.38 -17.87 -1.35
C THR A 58 -65.85 -19.28 -1.60
N ALA A 59 -64.95 -19.45 -2.59
CA ALA A 59 -64.28 -20.71 -2.81
C ALA A 59 -63.52 -21.12 -1.53
N PRO A 60 -63.72 -22.34 -0.99
CA PRO A 60 -63.09 -22.72 0.26
C PRO A 60 -61.57 -22.73 0.08
N VAL A 61 -60.89 -21.85 0.81
CA VAL A 61 -59.44 -21.91 0.99
C VAL A 61 -59.14 -23.26 1.64
N ILE A 62 -58.52 -24.17 0.89
CA ILE A 62 -58.06 -25.45 1.44
C ILE A 62 -56.96 -25.11 2.45
N GLN A 63 -57.33 -25.09 3.73
CA GLN A 63 -56.36 -24.88 4.81
C GLN A 63 -55.55 -26.16 4.98
N MET A 64 -54.22 -26.04 4.96
CA MET A 64 -53.33 -27.16 5.27
C MET A 64 -53.63 -27.66 6.70
N PRO A 65 -53.70 -28.99 6.91
CA PRO A 65 -53.85 -29.56 8.24
C PRO A 65 -52.74 -29.09 9.18
N ASP A 66 -53.09 -28.82 10.45
CA ASP A 66 -52.15 -28.29 11.46
C ASP A 66 -50.91 -29.16 11.66
N THR A 67 -51.03 -30.47 11.43
CA THR A 67 -49.93 -31.43 11.49
C THR A 67 -48.87 -31.15 10.43
N VAL A 68 -49.30 -30.80 9.21
CA VAL A 68 -48.40 -30.45 8.09
C VAL A 68 -47.75 -29.09 8.35
N THR A 69 -48.52 -28.11 8.81
CA THR A 69 -48.01 -26.77 9.16
C THR A 69 -46.95 -26.85 10.27
N SER A 70 -47.20 -27.63 11.33
CA SER A 70 -46.26 -27.82 12.43
C SER A 70 -44.98 -28.52 11.99
N ALA A 71 -45.11 -29.55 11.13
CA ALA A 71 -43.95 -30.25 10.56
C ALA A 71 -43.10 -29.29 9.69
N MET A 72 -43.74 -28.45 8.89
CA MET A 72 -43.04 -27.47 8.05
C MET A 72 -42.34 -26.39 8.88
N GLN A 73 -42.97 -25.90 9.96
CA GLN A 73 -42.34 -24.94 10.88
C GLN A 73 -41.12 -25.55 11.58
N LYS A 74 -41.23 -26.80 12.04
CA LYS A 74 -40.11 -27.52 12.66
C LYS A 74 -38.95 -27.73 11.70
N ALA A 75 -39.23 -28.21 10.48
CA ALA A 75 -38.20 -28.37 9.45
C ALA A 75 -37.53 -27.03 9.10
N THR A 76 -38.30 -25.95 9.02
CA THR A 76 -37.76 -24.59 8.79
C THR A 76 -36.83 -24.16 9.93
N ALA A 77 -37.22 -24.42 11.18
CA ALA A 77 -36.39 -24.11 12.34
C ALA A 77 -35.08 -24.92 12.37
N GLU A 78 -35.13 -26.21 12.01
CA GLU A 78 -33.96 -27.09 11.92
C GLU A 78 -33.00 -26.66 10.79
N ILE A 79 -33.54 -26.28 9.62
CA ILE A 79 -32.74 -25.73 8.52
C ILE A 79 -32.10 -24.42 8.95
N TRP A 80 -32.84 -23.53 9.61
CA TRP A 80 -32.31 -22.25 10.08
C TRP A 80 -31.21 -22.44 11.13
N ALA A 81 -31.43 -23.32 12.11
CA ALA A 81 -30.43 -23.64 13.12
C ALA A 81 -29.15 -24.21 12.48
N SER A 82 -29.29 -25.17 11.56
CA SER A 82 -28.15 -25.76 10.85
C SER A 82 -27.40 -24.73 10.01
N ALA A 83 -28.11 -23.89 9.27
CA ALA A 83 -27.52 -22.83 8.46
C ALA A 83 -26.80 -21.78 9.33
N SER A 84 -27.39 -21.40 10.47
CA SER A 84 -26.78 -20.44 11.40
C SER A 84 -25.54 -21.01 12.07
N THR A 85 -25.52 -22.29 12.41
CA THR A 85 -24.33 -22.95 12.96
C THR A 85 -23.22 -23.01 11.92
N LEU A 86 -23.53 -23.48 10.70
CA LEU A 86 -22.54 -23.55 9.62
C LEU A 86 -21.95 -22.18 9.27
N ALA A 87 -22.79 -21.14 9.21
CA ALA A 87 -22.33 -19.77 8.99
C ALA A 87 -21.48 -19.26 10.15
N GLY A 88 -21.81 -19.63 11.40
CA GLY A 88 -21.01 -19.29 12.56
C GLY A 88 -19.63 -19.94 12.54
N GLU A 89 -19.57 -21.23 12.20
CA GLU A 89 -18.32 -21.99 12.06
C GLU A 89 -17.43 -21.42 10.96
N GLU A 90 -18.00 -21.07 9.80
CA GLU A 90 -17.25 -20.47 8.69
C GLU A 90 -16.68 -19.10 9.07
N VAL A 91 -17.46 -18.26 9.76
CA VAL A 91 -16.99 -16.94 10.23
C VAL A 91 -15.87 -17.11 11.26
N GLU A 92 -15.98 -18.06 12.17
CA GLU A 92 -14.94 -18.35 13.15
C GLU A 92 -13.67 -18.87 12.48
N HIS A 93 -13.81 -19.76 11.50
CA HIS A 93 -12.69 -20.27 10.70
C HIS A 93 -11.94 -19.14 9.98
N ILE A 94 -12.66 -18.30 9.21
CA ILE A 94 -12.07 -17.17 8.50
C ILE A 94 -11.38 -16.21 9.47
N LYS A 95 -11.99 -15.95 10.63
CA LYS A 95 -11.39 -15.09 11.65
C LYS A 95 -10.09 -15.66 12.17
N ASN A 96 -10.05 -16.96 12.49
CA ASN A 96 -8.86 -17.62 13.00
C ASN A 96 -7.73 -17.63 11.96
N GLU A 97 -8.04 -17.95 10.69
CA GLU A 97 -7.06 -17.87 9.60
C GLU A 97 -6.52 -16.46 9.41
N ALA A 98 -7.39 -15.44 9.42
CA ALA A 98 -6.97 -14.05 9.30
C ALA A 98 -6.10 -13.60 10.47
N GLU A 99 -6.41 -14.02 11.70
CA GLU A 99 -5.58 -13.74 12.88
C GLU A 99 -4.20 -14.40 12.78
N GLU A 100 -4.14 -15.64 12.29
CA GLU A 100 -2.87 -16.35 12.05
C GLU A 100 -2.03 -15.65 10.98
N ASP A 101 -2.64 -15.29 9.85
CA ASP A 101 -1.96 -14.59 8.76
C ASP A 101 -1.45 -13.21 9.19
N ILE A 102 -2.26 -12.45 9.94
CA ILE A 102 -1.84 -11.17 10.52
C ILE A 102 -0.65 -11.38 11.48
N SER A 103 -0.68 -12.43 12.29
CA SER A 103 0.41 -12.75 13.23
C SER A 103 1.71 -13.09 12.50
N LYS A 104 1.63 -13.91 11.45
CA LYS A 104 2.77 -14.24 10.58
C LYS A 104 3.33 -12.99 9.91
N ALA A 105 2.47 -12.20 9.27
CA ALA A 105 2.87 -10.96 8.60
C ALA A 105 3.54 -9.95 9.55
N LYS A 106 3.04 -9.83 10.79
CA LYS A 106 3.66 -8.98 11.83
C LYS A 106 5.04 -9.49 12.24
N THR A 107 5.19 -10.81 12.37
CA THR A 107 6.48 -11.43 12.72
C THR A 107 7.51 -11.19 11.63
N GLU A 108 7.16 -11.46 10.37
CA GLU A 108 8.01 -11.21 9.21
C GLU A 108 8.38 -9.72 9.10
N LEU A 109 7.41 -8.81 9.27
CA LEU A 109 7.66 -7.37 9.25
C LEU A 109 8.65 -6.95 10.35
N SER A 110 8.53 -7.52 11.55
CA SER A 110 9.45 -7.25 12.66
C SER A 110 10.87 -7.74 12.35
N GLU A 111 11.00 -8.92 11.74
CA GLU A 111 12.30 -9.48 11.33
C GLU A 111 12.96 -8.61 10.26
N TYR A 112 12.22 -8.24 9.20
CA TYR A 112 12.74 -7.35 8.15
C TYR A 112 13.12 -5.97 8.67
N THR A 113 12.32 -5.40 9.58
CA THR A 113 12.63 -4.11 10.20
C THR A 113 13.91 -4.18 11.04
N GLY A 114 14.11 -5.28 11.78
CA GLY A 114 15.33 -5.53 12.52
C GLY A 114 16.55 -5.64 11.62
N GLU A 115 16.42 -6.37 10.51
CA GLU A 115 17.50 -6.55 9.55
C GLU A 115 17.87 -5.26 8.81
N VAL A 116 16.87 -4.45 8.42
CA VAL A 116 17.10 -3.11 7.86
C VAL A 116 17.88 -2.23 8.84
N THR A 117 17.48 -2.21 10.10
CA THR A 117 18.16 -1.42 11.15
C THR A 117 19.62 -1.87 11.34
N ARG A 118 19.88 -3.18 11.27
CA ARG A 118 21.23 -3.75 11.34
C ARG A 118 22.08 -3.32 10.15
N LEU A 119 21.55 -3.46 8.93
CA LEU A 119 22.23 -3.10 7.70
C LEU A 119 22.52 -1.60 7.61
N GLU A 120 21.59 -0.73 8.03
CA GLU A 120 21.80 0.71 8.11
C GLU A 120 22.94 1.08 9.08
N SER A 121 23.00 0.40 10.22
CA SER A 121 24.06 0.59 11.21
C SER A 121 25.43 0.16 10.68
N GLU A 122 25.49 -0.97 9.98
CA GLU A 122 26.72 -1.47 9.34
C GLU A 122 27.18 -0.54 8.21
N LEU A 123 26.25 -0.08 7.37
CA LEU A 123 26.55 0.86 6.28
C LEU A 123 27.13 2.16 6.83
N LYS A 124 26.55 2.70 7.91
CA LYS A 124 27.09 3.88 8.59
C LYS A 124 28.51 3.63 9.10
N ALA A 125 28.74 2.51 9.78
CA ALA A 125 30.06 2.18 10.32
C ALA A 125 31.12 1.99 9.21
N ILE A 126 30.75 1.41 8.08
CA ILE A 126 31.62 1.27 6.90
C ILE A 126 31.92 2.65 6.31
N ASN A 127 30.92 3.51 6.18
CA ASN A 127 31.11 4.87 5.67
C ASN A 127 32.07 5.68 6.55
N ASP A 128 31.91 5.61 7.87
CA ASP A 128 32.81 6.29 8.82
C ASP A 128 34.27 5.78 8.68
N LYS A 129 34.45 4.46 8.53
CA LYS A 129 35.76 3.85 8.28
C LYS A 129 36.35 4.28 6.94
N LEU A 130 35.53 4.37 5.89
CA LEU A 130 35.96 4.80 4.56
C LEU A 130 36.45 6.26 4.61
N THR A 131 35.66 7.16 5.16
CA THR A 131 36.05 8.58 5.33
C THR A 131 37.32 8.71 6.17
N HIS A 132 37.47 7.92 7.23
CA HIS A 132 38.71 7.92 8.02
C HIS A 132 39.92 7.44 7.18
N SER A 133 39.75 6.39 6.37
CA SER A 133 40.81 5.89 5.49
C SER A 133 41.19 6.89 4.41
N GLU A 134 40.22 7.55 3.79
CA GLU A 134 40.43 8.59 2.78
C GLU A 134 41.23 9.77 3.35
N ASN A 135 40.88 10.22 4.56
CA ASN A 135 41.61 11.29 5.24
C ASN A 135 43.07 10.86 5.54
N ARG A 136 43.28 9.63 6.00
CA ARG A 136 44.64 9.11 6.21
C ARG A 136 45.44 9.01 4.91
N TYR A 137 44.78 8.61 3.82
CA TYR A 137 45.41 8.55 2.50
C TYR A 137 45.85 9.94 2.05
N ALA A 138 44.98 10.94 2.12
CA ALA A 138 45.29 12.32 1.76
C ALA A 138 46.46 12.91 2.58
N VAL A 139 46.50 12.63 3.89
CA VAL A 139 47.64 13.03 4.75
C VAL A 139 48.93 12.33 4.31
N THR A 140 48.87 11.04 4.01
CA THR A 140 50.04 10.27 3.58
C THR A 140 50.56 10.76 2.22
N GLU A 141 49.67 11.04 1.28
CA GLU A 141 49.99 11.60 -0.03
C GLU A 141 50.68 12.97 0.10
N LYS A 142 50.17 13.84 0.96
CA LYS A 142 50.83 15.10 1.29
C LYS A 142 52.23 14.89 1.86
N ASN A 143 52.38 13.99 2.83
CA ASN A 143 53.69 13.71 3.43
C ASN A 143 54.69 13.17 2.39
N ILE A 144 54.24 12.35 1.44
CA ILE A 144 55.08 11.88 0.33
C ILE A 144 55.54 13.06 -0.53
N ALA A 145 54.63 13.97 -0.91
CA ALA A 145 54.98 15.15 -1.70
C ALA A 145 55.98 16.07 -0.97
N ASP A 146 55.78 16.29 0.33
CA ASP A 146 56.68 17.07 1.18
C ASP A 146 58.07 16.41 1.25
N LEU A 147 58.13 15.08 1.46
CA LEU A 147 59.40 14.33 1.49
C LEU A 147 60.11 14.35 0.14
N THR A 148 59.40 14.22 -0.98
CA THR A 148 59.99 14.35 -2.32
C THR A 148 60.59 15.74 -2.52
N THR A 149 59.91 16.80 -2.08
CA THR A 149 60.41 18.18 -2.16
C THR A 149 61.67 18.36 -1.30
N ILE A 150 61.68 17.81 -0.09
CA ILE A 150 62.86 17.87 0.80
C ILE A 150 64.03 17.10 0.19
N ASN A 151 63.81 15.89 -0.34
CA ASN A 151 64.86 15.08 -0.94
C ASN A 151 65.50 15.79 -2.14
N THR A 152 64.70 16.34 -3.06
CA THR A 152 65.23 17.09 -4.21
C THR A 152 66.05 18.32 -3.79
N ALA A 153 65.61 19.03 -2.74
CA ALA A 153 66.37 20.15 -2.18
C ALA A 153 67.69 19.70 -1.54
N LEU A 154 67.70 18.57 -0.82
CA LEU A 154 68.91 17.99 -0.24
C LEU A 154 69.89 17.50 -1.30
N GLU A 155 69.40 16.84 -2.34
CA GLU A 155 70.21 16.41 -3.50
C GLU A 155 70.88 17.61 -4.18
N THR A 156 70.14 18.70 -4.39
CA THR A 156 70.69 19.95 -4.94
C THR A 156 71.78 20.52 -4.04
N ARG A 157 71.53 20.59 -2.72
CA ARG A 157 72.50 21.13 -1.76
C ARG A 157 73.76 20.27 -1.66
N LEU A 158 73.64 18.95 -1.79
CA LEU A 158 74.78 18.04 -1.85
C LEU A 158 75.63 18.33 -3.09
N SER A 159 75.00 18.45 -4.27
CA SER A 159 75.69 18.82 -5.50
C SER A 159 76.43 20.16 -5.38
N ASP A 160 75.79 21.19 -4.80
CA ASP A 160 76.42 22.50 -4.60
C ASP A 160 77.65 22.43 -3.67
N ARG A 161 77.60 21.57 -2.65
CA ARG A 161 78.73 21.38 -1.72
C ARG A 161 79.87 20.62 -2.39
N ASP A 162 79.57 19.64 -3.23
CA ASP A 162 80.58 18.91 -4.00
C ASP A 162 81.31 19.86 -4.97
N ASP A 163 80.57 20.76 -5.64
CA ASP A 163 81.15 21.80 -6.50
C ASP A 163 82.03 22.78 -5.71
N GLU A 164 81.60 23.18 -4.51
CA GLU A 164 82.39 24.05 -3.62
C GLU A 164 83.66 23.36 -3.13
N LEU A 165 83.59 22.08 -2.76
CA LEU A 165 84.76 21.27 -2.37
C LEU A 165 85.75 21.15 -3.52
N ALA A 166 85.28 20.87 -4.74
CA ALA A 166 86.13 20.82 -5.93
C ALA A 166 86.85 22.16 -6.18
N ARG A 167 86.12 23.29 -6.08
CA ARG A 167 86.72 24.63 -6.21
C ARG A 167 87.76 24.90 -5.12
N LEU A 168 87.47 24.53 -3.88
CA LEU A 168 88.39 24.75 -2.76
C LEU A 168 89.66 23.91 -2.91
N GLN A 169 89.54 22.66 -3.39
CA GLN A 169 90.67 21.80 -3.71
C GLN A 169 91.55 22.42 -4.80
N THR A 170 90.96 22.88 -5.91
CA THR A 170 91.73 23.57 -6.98
C THR A 170 92.43 24.83 -6.47
N ASN A 171 91.74 25.64 -5.66
CA ASN A 171 92.34 26.84 -5.07
C ASN A 171 93.49 26.49 -4.11
N TYR A 172 93.36 25.42 -3.33
CA TYR A 172 94.41 24.95 -2.43
C TYR A 172 95.65 24.47 -3.21
N GLU A 173 95.47 23.69 -4.27
CA GLU A 173 96.56 23.26 -5.16
C GLU A 173 97.29 24.45 -5.80
N LYS A 174 96.52 25.45 -6.26
CA LYS A 174 97.07 26.69 -6.82
C LYS A 174 97.89 27.46 -5.77
N LEU A 175 97.34 27.68 -4.59
CA LEU A 175 98.02 28.38 -3.50
C LEU A 175 99.30 27.64 -3.08
N GLN A 176 99.25 26.31 -2.99
CA GLN A 176 100.43 25.49 -2.70
C GLN A 176 101.51 25.65 -3.77
N SER A 177 101.14 25.69 -5.04
CA SER A 177 102.06 25.92 -6.16
C SER A 177 102.71 27.31 -6.09
N GLU A 178 101.92 28.35 -5.85
CA GLU A 178 102.40 29.74 -5.68
C GLU A 178 103.37 29.87 -4.50
N LEU A 179 103.07 29.22 -3.36
CA LEU A 179 103.98 29.21 -2.19
C LEU A 179 105.31 28.52 -2.50
N ILE A 180 105.28 27.42 -3.26
CA ILE A 180 106.51 26.74 -3.71
C ILE A 180 107.33 27.65 -4.62
N GLU A 181 106.69 28.37 -5.56
CA GLU A 181 107.39 29.32 -6.43
C GLU A 181 108.02 30.48 -5.65
N ILE A 182 107.29 31.07 -4.71
CA ILE A 182 107.81 32.14 -3.84
C ILE A 182 109.02 31.64 -3.04
N ALA A 183 108.94 30.44 -2.46
CA ALA A 183 110.05 29.84 -1.72
C ALA A 183 111.28 29.66 -2.62
N LYS A 184 111.11 29.16 -3.85
CA LYS A 184 112.19 29.04 -4.84
C LYS A 184 112.81 30.39 -5.20
N MET A 185 112.00 31.41 -5.47
CA MET A 185 112.47 32.77 -5.79
C MET A 185 113.27 33.39 -4.64
N GLN A 186 112.83 33.19 -3.38
CA GLN A 186 113.55 33.69 -2.21
C GLN A 186 114.92 33.03 -2.03
N VAL A 187 115.04 31.72 -2.30
CA VAL A 187 116.33 31.01 -2.26
C VAL A 187 117.27 31.58 -3.33
N GLN A 188 116.81 31.72 -4.57
CA GLN A 188 117.64 32.29 -5.66
C GLN A 188 118.07 33.74 -5.40
N THR A 189 117.19 34.56 -4.81
CA THR A 189 117.49 35.95 -4.44
C THR A 189 118.55 36.04 -3.33
N LYS A 190 118.53 35.11 -2.36
CA LYS A 190 119.58 35.02 -1.32
C LYS A 190 120.92 34.58 -1.91
N GLU A 191 120.93 33.61 -2.81
CA GLU A 191 122.15 33.13 -3.48
C GLU A 191 122.81 34.20 -4.36
N SER A 192 122.01 35.03 -5.02
CA SER A 192 122.52 36.13 -5.85
C SER A 192 123.03 37.32 -5.03
N LYS A 193 122.44 37.60 -3.85
CA LYS A 193 122.97 38.61 -2.91
C LYS A 193 124.25 38.19 -2.18
N ASN A 194 124.53 36.89 -2.06
CA ASN A 194 125.73 36.39 -1.37
C ASN A 194 126.96 36.24 -2.30
N LYS A 195 126.80 36.58 -3.59
CA LYS A 195 127.84 36.47 -4.64
C LYS A 195 128.27 37.82 -5.24
N GLY A 196 127.72 38.93 -4.77
CA GLY A 196 128.15 40.30 -5.10
C GLY A 196 128.70 41.00 -3.87
#